data_AF-A0A1H6VGL4-F1
#
_entry.id   AF-A0A1H6VGL4-F1
#
_cell.length_a   1.000
_cell.length_b   1.000
_cell.length_c   1.000
_cell.angle_alpha   90.00
_cell.angle_beta   90.00
_cell.angle_gamma   90.00
#
_symmetry.space_group_name_H-M   'P 1'
#
loop_
_entity.id
_entity.type
_entity.pdbx_description
1 polymer ?
#
loop_
_entity_poly.entity_id
_entity_poly.type
_entity_poly.pdbx_seq_one_letter_code
_entity_poly.pdbx_strand_id
1 'polypeptide(L)'
;MAKAYNIEVKNGQRKTYEYRAHLHYMGMKWIARNHQWVMRTSDEAQVNSIIRFADDNKLICIVYDDQHGRNRNYRMNFFEKNAPMFGDYYICAYCFKPIRHKDVTVDHIIPVKKAKANRLANRLMERLDIRDVNEEKNLCACCHECNSRKGSKGGLWIIRGFLGKKKRFVIAVYILFISAIMAVLGIASYYGLVVRS
;
A
#
# COMPACT_ATOMS: atom_id res chain seq x y z
N MET A 1 27.19 8.28 -5.68
CA MET A 1 26.54 7.52 -6.78
C MET A 1 25.61 8.47 -7.53
N ALA A 2 25.66 8.50 -8.86
CA ALA A 2 24.81 9.39 -9.67
C ALA A 2 23.33 8.96 -9.58
N LYS A 3 22.43 9.93 -9.46
CA LYS A 3 20.98 9.70 -9.35
C LYS A 3 20.45 9.21 -10.71
N ALA A 4 19.90 8.01 -10.75
CA ALA A 4 19.25 7.45 -11.93
C ALA A 4 17.73 7.52 -11.77
N TYR A 5 17.01 7.71 -12.86
CA TYR A 5 15.57 7.81 -12.96
C TYR A 5 15.02 6.65 -13.79
N ASN A 6 13.89 6.13 -13.35
CA ASN A 6 13.05 5.20 -14.08
C ASN A 6 11.76 5.93 -14.47
N ILE A 7 11.36 5.77 -15.72
CA ILE A 7 10.24 6.47 -16.32
C ILE A 7 9.27 5.43 -16.88
N GLU A 8 7.98 5.59 -16.63
CA GLU A 8 6.90 4.77 -17.19
C GLU A 8 5.87 5.66 -17.90
N VAL A 9 5.67 5.45 -19.20
CA VAL A 9 4.64 6.13 -19.99
C VAL A 9 3.57 5.12 -20.42
N LYS A 10 2.31 5.43 -20.13
CA LYS A 10 1.17 4.56 -20.47
C LYS A 10 -0.06 5.38 -20.83
N ASN A 11 -1.02 4.70 -21.43
CA ASN A 11 -2.36 5.23 -21.61
C ASN A 11 -3.36 4.08 -21.50
N GLY A 12 -4.30 4.19 -20.57
CA GLY A 12 -5.32 3.17 -20.32
C GLY A 12 -6.29 2.91 -21.48
N GLN A 13 -6.18 3.62 -22.61
CA GLN A 13 -7.08 3.53 -23.77
C GLN A 13 -6.33 3.55 -25.12
N ARG A 14 -5.30 2.71 -25.29
CA ARG A 14 -4.56 2.44 -26.56
C ARG A 14 -3.85 3.61 -27.28
N LYS A 15 -3.95 4.87 -26.83
CA LYS A 15 -3.32 6.03 -27.50
C LYS A 15 -1.77 6.03 -27.54
N THR A 16 -1.09 5.28 -26.68
CA THR A 16 0.39 5.22 -26.73
C THR A 16 0.94 4.56 -27.98
N TYR A 17 0.14 3.78 -28.71
CA TYR A 17 0.58 3.13 -29.95
C TYR A 17 0.83 4.15 -31.08
N GLU A 18 0.07 5.25 -31.13
CA GLU A 18 0.24 6.34 -32.10
C GLU A 18 1.62 6.99 -31.95
N TYR A 19 2.09 7.09 -30.72
CA TYR A 19 3.37 7.70 -30.36
C TYR A 19 4.54 6.72 -30.32
N ARG A 20 4.36 5.44 -30.72
CA ARG A 20 5.37 4.39 -30.55
C ARG A 20 6.73 4.73 -31.18
N ALA A 21 6.73 5.35 -32.36
CA ALA A 21 7.96 5.73 -33.05
C ALA A 21 8.72 6.82 -32.29
N HIS A 22 7.99 7.81 -31.77
CA HIS A 22 8.56 8.90 -30.97
C HIS A 22 9.07 8.36 -29.62
N LEU A 23 8.29 7.53 -28.92
CA LEU A 23 8.71 6.93 -27.65
C LEU A 23 9.94 6.04 -27.81
N HIS A 24 10.07 5.31 -28.92
CA HIS A 24 11.30 4.59 -29.28
C HIS A 24 12.47 5.55 -29.52
N TYR A 25 12.26 6.64 -30.27
CA TYR A 25 13.29 7.65 -30.51
C TYR A 25 13.80 8.29 -29.21
N MET A 26 12.91 8.52 -28.23
CA MET A 26 13.28 9.02 -26.91
C MET A 26 14.03 8.00 -26.03
N GLY A 27 14.22 6.76 -26.51
CA GLY A 27 14.94 5.70 -25.78
C GLY A 27 14.05 4.80 -24.93
N MET A 28 12.72 4.92 -25.03
CA MET A 28 11.80 4.08 -24.26
C MET A 28 11.62 2.70 -24.89
N LYS A 29 11.39 1.69 -24.05
CA LYS A 29 11.13 0.30 -24.44
C LYS A 29 9.70 -0.11 -24.08
N TRP A 30 9.02 -0.77 -25.02
CA TRP A 30 7.68 -1.30 -24.77
C TRP A 30 7.71 -2.58 -23.92
N ILE A 31 6.88 -2.62 -22.88
CA ILE A 31 6.65 -3.81 -22.03
C ILE A 31 5.21 -4.27 -22.23
N ALA A 32 5.03 -5.26 -23.11
CA ALA A 32 3.71 -5.76 -23.52
C ALA A 32 2.86 -6.25 -22.34
N ARG A 33 3.46 -6.95 -21.36
CA ARG A 33 2.76 -7.48 -20.18
C ARG A 33 1.99 -6.43 -19.39
N ASN A 34 2.52 -5.22 -19.31
CA ASN A 34 1.96 -4.12 -18.52
C ASN A 34 1.34 -3.01 -19.39
N HIS A 35 1.36 -3.18 -20.72
CA HIS A 35 0.94 -2.17 -21.70
C HIS A 35 1.55 -0.78 -21.43
N GLN A 36 2.87 -0.73 -21.20
CA GLN A 36 3.58 0.51 -20.84
C GLN A 36 4.94 0.61 -21.51
N TRP A 37 5.38 1.83 -21.73
CA TRP A 37 6.73 2.19 -22.17
C TRP A 37 7.59 2.48 -20.94
N VAL A 38 8.81 1.98 -20.91
CA VAL A 38 9.72 2.18 -19.78
C VAL A 38 11.09 2.67 -20.24
N MET A 39 11.74 3.50 -19.42
CA MET A 39 13.11 3.94 -19.66
C MET A 39 13.84 4.10 -18.33
N ARG A 40 15.16 3.96 -18.37
CA ARG A 40 16.06 4.27 -17.27
C ARG A 40 17.13 5.24 -17.76
N THR A 41 17.35 6.35 -17.07
CA THR A 41 18.37 7.34 -17.41
C THR A 41 18.82 8.13 -16.20
N SER A 42 20.06 8.60 -16.16
CA SER A 42 20.53 9.59 -15.18
C SER A 42 20.47 11.03 -15.72
N ASP A 43 20.03 11.21 -16.96
CA ASP A 43 19.94 12.51 -17.63
C ASP A 43 18.60 13.20 -17.32
N GLU A 44 18.66 14.29 -16.54
CA GLU A 44 17.48 15.08 -16.18
C GLU A 44 16.86 15.83 -17.38
N ALA A 45 17.65 16.20 -18.38
CA ALA A 45 17.12 16.83 -19.58
C ALA A 45 16.22 15.85 -20.36
N GLN A 46 16.65 14.59 -20.44
CA GLN A 46 15.89 13.51 -21.05
C GLN A 46 14.62 13.18 -20.27
N VAL A 47 14.69 13.18 -18.93
CA VAL A 47 13.51 13.03 -18.06
C VAL A 47 12.48 14.14 -18.34
N ASN A 48 12.92 15.39 -18.32
CA ASN A 48 12.06 16.55 -18.54
C ASN A 48 11.49 16.61 -19.96
N SER A 49 12.22 16.08 -20.95
CA SER A 49 11.74 15.92 -22.32
C SER A 49 10.56 14.94 -22.37
N ILE A 50 10.66 13.78 -21.70
CA ILE A 50 9.60 12.76 -21.70
C ILE A 50 8.37 13.21 -20.91
N ILE A 51 8.55 13.92 -19.79
CA ILE A 51 7.43 14.51 -19.04
C ILE A 51 6.65 15.47 -19.94
N ARG A 52 7.33 16.44 -20.57
CA ARG A 52 6.69 17.41 -21.47
C ARG A 52 5.95 16.73 -22.60
N PHE A 53 6.61 15.78 -23.27
CA PHE A 53 5.98 14.99 -24.33
C PHE A 53 4.70 14.29 -23.86
N ALA A 54 4.73 13.69 -22.68
CA ALA A 54 3.56 13.01 -22.13
C ALA A 54 2.43 13.98 -21.79
N ASP A 55 2.73 15.14 -21.19
CA ASP A 55 1.74 16.17 -20.84
C ASP A 55 1.08 16.76 -22.09
N ASP A 56 1.86 17.13 -23.11
CA ASP A 56 1.38 17.68 -24.38
C ASP A 56 0.43 16.71 -25.10
N ASN A 57 0.70 15.41 -24.97
CA ASN A 57 -0.07 14.35 -25.62
C ASN A 57 -1.09 13.68 -24.68
N LYS A 58 -1.31 14.24 -23.48
CA LYS A 58 -2.26 13.73 -22.47
C LYS A 58 -2.05 12.24 -22.15
N LEU A 59 -0.79 11.83 -22.06
CA LEU A 59 -0.36 10.50 -21.65
C LEU A 59 -0.09 10.47 -20.13
N ILE A 60 -0.15 9.30 -19.53
CA ILE A 60 0.22 9.13 -18.12
C ILE A 60 1.73 8.88 -18.09
N CYS A 61 2.49 9.78 -17.48
CA CYS A 61 3.93 9.64 -17.21
C CYS A 61 4.18 9.49 -15.70
N ILE A 62 5.01 8.52 -15.33
CA ILE A 62 5.40 8.27 -13.94
C ILE A 62 6.92 8.27 -13.92
N VAL A 63 7.53 9.17 -13.14
CA VAL A 63 8.98 9.25 -12.94
C VAL A 63 9.29 8.97 -11.49
N TYR A 64 10.28 8.11 -11.25
CA TYR A 64 10.79 7.80 -9.93
C TYR A 64 12.28 7.53 -10.03
N ASP A 65 13.07 7.94 -9.05
CA ASP A 65 14.49 7.59 -9.07
C ASP A 65 14.73 6.09 -8.82
N ASP A 66 15.95 5.62 -9.04
CA ASP A 66 16.29 4.21 -8.92
C ASP A 66 16.30 3.68 -7.50
N GLN A 67 16.43 4.56 -6.52
CA GLN A 67 16.18 4.23 -5.12
C GLN A 67 14.67 4.17 -4.85
N HIS A 68 13.89 4.94 -5.60
CA HIS A 68 12.42 5.05 -5.54
C HIS A 68 11.69 4.06 -6.45
N GLY A 69 12.42 3.22 -7.20
CA GLY A 69 11.91 2.40 -8.26
C GLY A 69 11.64 0.96 -7.90
N ARG A 70 10.37 0.70 -7.58
CA ARG A 70 9.79 -0.59 -7.21
C ARG A 70 10.20 -1.08 -5.81
N ASN A 71 9.20 -1.11 -4.95
CA ASN A 71 9.10 -1.99 -3.77
C ASN A 71 9.84 -1.63 -2.47
N ARG A 72 10.77 -0.67 -2.42
CA ARG A 72 11.45 -0.29 -1.16
C ARG A 72 10.99 1.02 -0.52
N ASN A 73 10.70 2.08 -1.28
CA ASN A 73 10.52 3.40 -0.66
C ASN A 73 9.22 3.60 0.11
N TYR A 74 8.07 3.12 -0.37
CA TYR A 74 6.85 3.22 0.44
C TYR A 74 6.98 2.44 1.76
N ARG A 75 7.73 1.33 1.73
CA ARG A 75 8.01 0.51 2.92
C ARG A 75 8.99 1.21 3.87
N MET A 76 10.08 1.79 3.36
CA MET A 76 11.03 2.56 4.19
C MET A 76 10.35 3.81 4.76
N ASN A 77 9.67 4.60 3.93
CA ASN A 77 8.88 5.77 4.36
C ASN A 77 7.81 5.38 5.38
N PHE A 78 7.20 4.19 5.25
CA PHE A 78 6.27 3.69 6.25
C PHE A 78 6.95 3.51 7.60
N PHE A 79 8.10 2.84 7.66
CA PHE A 79 8.82 2.60 8.92
C PHE A 79 9.44 3.87 9.51
N GLU A 80 9.86 4.84 8.69
CA GLU A 80 10.31 6.15 9.16
C GLU A 80 9.18 6.95 9.82
N LYS A 81 7.95 6.85 9.28
CA LYS A 81 6.79 7.61 9.77
C LYS A 81 5.95 6.86 10.80
N ASN A 82 6.13 5.56 10.93
CA ASN A 82 5.36 4.71 11.84
C ASN A 82 6.30 3.94 12.76
N ALA A 83 6.36 4.40 14.01
CA ALA A 83 6.97 3.64 15.09
C ALA A 83 6.14 2.37 15.39
N PRO A 84 6.77 1.31 15.94
CA PRO A 84 6.04 0.16 16.46
C PRO A 84 5.00 0.61 17.51
N MET A 85 3.90 -0.13 17.62
CA MET A 85 2.78 0.28 18.47
C MET A 85 3.06 0.01 19.95
N PHE A 86 3.77 -1.09 20.24
CA PHE A 86 4.11 -1.57 21.59
C PHE A 86 5.53 -2.13 21.62
N GLY A 87 6.47 -1.43 22.29
CA GLY A 87 7.88 -1.83 22.30
C GLY A 87 8.41 -1.96 20.87
N ASP A 88 8.91 -3.13 20.51
CA ASP A 88 9.42 -3.44 19.17
C ASP A 88 8.38 -4.08 18.22
N TYR A 89 7.11 -4.11 18.63
CA TYR A 89 6.05 -4.79 17.89
C TYR A 89 5.16 -3.83 17.11
N TYR A 90 5.09 -4.08 15.81
CA TYR A 90 4.00 -3.62 14.97
C TYR A 90 2.78 -4.53 15.19
N ILE A 91 1.58 -4.02 14.97
CA ILE A 91 0.36 -4.81 15.03
C ILE A 91 -0.21 -4.96 13.63
N CYS A 92 -0.59 -6.19 13.27
CA CYS A 92 -1.29 -6.45 12.03
C CYS A 92 -2.62 -5.67 12.01
N ALA A 93 -2.80 -4.77 11.05
CA ALA A 93 -4.03 -4.00 10.93
C ALA A 93 -5.28 -4.85 10.65
N TYR A 94 -5.12 -6.11 10.24
CA TYR A 94 -6.24 -6.99 9.85
C TYR A 94 -6.63 -8.00 10.92
N CYS A 95 -5.64 -8.64 11.57
CA CYS A 95 -5.87 -9.68 12.57
C CYS A 95 -5.39 -9.32 13.97
N PHE A 96 -4.80 -8.13 14.16
CA PHE A 96 -4.31 -7.63 15.44
C PHE A 96 -3.20 -8.47 16.07
N LYS A 97 -2.55 -9.37 15.32
CA LYS A 97 -1.38 -10.12 15.78
C LYS A 97 -0.16 -9.19 15.91
N PRO A 98 0.65 -9.29 16.98
CA PRO A 98 1.93 -8.60 17.06
C PRO A 98 2.96 -9.20 16.08
N ILE A 99 3.74 -8.33 15.46
CA ILE A 99 4.72 -8.66 14.41
C ILE A 99 6.00 -7.89 14.69
N ARG A 100 7.15 -8.56 14.64
CA ARG A 100 8.45 -7.90 14.71
C ARG A 100 8.76 -7.23 13.38
N HIS A 101 9.48 -6.12 13.42
CA HIS A 101 9.85 -5.32 12.23
C HIS A 101 10.25 -6.16 11.00
N LYS A 102 11.12 -7.17 11.19
CA LYS A 102 11.60 -8.06 10.12
C LYS A 102 10.49 -8.84 9.40
N ASP A 103 9.40 -9.15 10.10
CA ASP A 103 8.30 -10.00 9.61
C ASP A 103 7.08 -9.18 9.16
N VAL A 104 7.15 -7.85 9.28
CA VAL A 104 6.07 -6.95 8.84
C VAL A 104 6.01 -6.91 7.33
N THR A 105 4.82 -7.05 6.76
CA THR A 105 4.51 -6.65 5.39
C THR A 105 3.86 -5.27 5.42
N VAL A 106 4.26 -4.37 4.51
CA VAL A 106 3.60 -3.07 4.35
C VAL A 106 2.62 -3.21 3.19
N ASP A 107 1.34 -3.04 3.48
CA ASP A 107 0.25 -3.21 2.52
C ASP A 107 -0.49 -1.90 2.28
N HIS A 108 -1.04 -1.75 1.07
CA HIS A 108 -1.91 -0.65 0.68
C HIS A 108 -3.34 -0.98 1.09
N ILE A 109 -3.88 -0.22 2.03
CA ILE A 109 -5.24 -0.39 2.54
C ILE A 109 -6.25 -0.32 1.39
N ILE A 110 -6.15 0.71 0.55
CA ILE A 110 -6.83 0.81 -0.73
C ILE A 110 -5.90 0.24 -1.80
N PRO A 111 -6.25 -0.89 -2.46
CA PRO A 111 -5.36 -1.52 -3.43
C PRO A 111 -5.06 -0.62 -4.63
N VAL A 112 -3.78 -0.56 -5.03
CA VAL A 112 -3.29 0.28 -6.15
C VAL A 112 -4.10 0.07 -7.44
N LYS A 113 -4.42 -1.18 -7.78
CA LYS A 113 -5.23 -1.51 -8.96
C LYS A 113 -6.64 -0.90 -8.89
N LYS A 114 -7.26 -0.88 -7.70
CA LYS A 114 -8.59 -0.31 -7.50
C LYS A 114 -8.55 1.21 -7.51
N ALA A 115 -7.56 1.82 -6.88
CA ALA A 115 -7.34 3.27 -6.95
C ALA A 115 -7.24 3.73 -8.42
N LYS A 116 -6.41 3.07 -9.23
CA LYS A 116 -6.20 3.47 -10.63
C LYS A 116 -7.39 3.22 -11.56
N ALA A 117 -8.30 2.31 -11.22
CA ALA A 117 -9.37 1.85 -12.13
C ALA A 117 -10.79 2.22 -11.68
N ASN A 118 -11.03 2.52 -10.40
CA ASN A 118 -12.37 2.64 -9.85
C ASN A 118 -12.65 4.05 -9.30
N ARG A 119 -13.65 4.73 -9.87
CA ARG A 119 -14.13 6.06 -9.44
C ARG A 119 -14.54 6.11 -7.96
N LEU A 120 -15.07 5.03 -7.40
CA LEU A 120 -15.43 4.96 -5.98
C LEU A 120 -14.19 4.94 -5.09
N ALA A 121 -13.14 4.23 -5.50
CA ALA A 121 -11.88 4.18 -4.77
C ALA A 121 -11.15 5.53 -4.82
N ASN A 122 -11.19 6.23 -5.96
CA ASN A 122 -10.67 7.60 -6.07
C ASN A 122 -11.42 8.59 -5.20
N ARG A 123 -12.77 8.58 -5.22
CA ARG A 123 -13.57 9.41 -4.32
C ARG A 123 -13.29 9.14 -2.84
N LEU A 124 -13.05 7.87 -2.49
CA LEU A 124 -12.65 7.52 -1.12
C LEU A 124 -11.28 8.07 -0.77
N MET A 125 -10.31 7.98 -1.68
CA MET A 125 -8.97 8.56 -1.49
C MET A 125 -9.03 10.09 -1.31
N GLU A 126 -9.79 10.79 -2.15
CA GLU A 126 -10.02 12.23 -2.03
C GLU A 126 -10.64 12.60 -0.67
N ARG A 127 -11.67 11.87 -0.24
CA ARG A 127 -12.33 12.10 1.06
C ARG A 127 -11.39 11.87 2.25
N LEU A 128 -10.40 11.00 2.09
CA LEU A 128 -9.39 10.71 3.10
C LEU A 128 -8.13 11.58 2.95
N ASP A 129 -8.15 12.55 2.03
CA ASP A 129 -7.02 13.41 1.65
C ASP A 129 -5.75 12.59 1.35
N ILE A 130 -5.91 11.55 0.55
CA ILE A 130 -4.84 10.68 0.04
C ILE A 130 -4.65 11.05 -1.44
N ARG A 131 -3.55 11.73 -1.76
CA ARG A 131 -3.27 12.23 -3.11
C ARG A 131 -2.44 11.22 -3.92
N ASP A 132 -1.54 10.50 -3.25
CA ASP A 132 -0.78 9.39 -3.83
C ASP A 132 -1.13 8.05 -3.16
N VAL A 133 -1.26 6.99 -3.98
CA VAL A 133 -1.52 5.63 -3.51
C VAL A 133 -0.45 5.10 -2.54
N ASN A 134 0.77 5.63 -2.60
CA ASN A 134 1.90 5.28 -1.76
C ASN A 134 2.05 6.20 -0.52
N GLU A 135 1.14 7.14 -0.29
CA GLU A 135 1.14 7.92 0.94
C GLU A 135 0.97 7.02 2.16
N GLU A 136 1.65 7.36 3.25
CA GLU A 136 1.54 6.67 4.55
C GLU A 136 0.09 6.48 4.98
N LYS A 137 -0.78 7.46 4.70
CA LYS A 137 -2.20 7.39 5.03
C LYS A 137 -2.85 6.11 4.49
N ASN A 138 -2.45 5.67 3.29
CA ASN A 138 -2.95 4.46 2.64
C ASN A 138 -2.15 3.20 2.98
N LEU A 139 -1.14 3.27 3.85
CA LEU A 139 -0.29 2.14 4.22
C LEU A 139 -0.64 1.63 5.62
N CYS A 140 -0.45 0.32 5.83
CA CYS A 140 -0.49 -0.29 7.15
C CYS A 140 0.50 -1.44 7.29
N ALA A 141 0.86 -1.76 8.54
CA ALA A 141 1.57 -2.97 8.88
C ALA A 141 0.60 -4.17 8.90
N CYS A 142 0.98 -5.27 8.26
CA CYS A 142 0.22 -6.50 8.27
C CYS A 142 1.13 -7.74 8.23
N CYS A 143 0.60 -8.91 8.60
CA CYS A 143 1.32 -10.16 8.42
C CYS A 143 1.19 -10.66 6.97
N HIS A 144 2.15 -11.46 6.53
CA HIS A 144 2.15 -12.07 5.20
C HIS A 144 0.83 -12.80 4.88
N GLU A 145 0.29 -13.55 5.85
CA GLU A 145 -0.95 -14.31 5.68
C GLU A 145 -2.15 -13.41 5.40
N CYS A 146 -2.35 -12.35 6.20
CA CYS A 146 -3.46 -11.41 5.96
C CYS A 146 -3.27 -10.64 4.66
N ASN A 147 -2.04 -10.24 4.32
CA ASN A 147 -1.73 -9.60 3.04
C ASN A 147 -2.15 -10.48 1.86
N SER A 148 -1.77 -11.77 1.91
CA SER A 148 -2.12 -12.75 0.88
C SER A 148 -3.64 -12.99 0.81
N ARG A 149 -4.32 -13.13 1.96
CA ARG A 149 -5.79 -13.32 2.03
C ARG A 149 -6.56 -12.12 1.51
N LYS A 150 -6.10 -10.89 1.80
CA LYS A 150 -6.66 -9.64 1.29
C LYS A 150 -6.46 -9.53 -0.22
N GLY A 151 -5.23 -9.68 -0.70
CA GLY A 151 -4.88 -9.48 -2.10
C GLY A 151 -5.41 -8.14 -2.63
N SER A 152 -6.22 -8.17 -3.68
CA SER A 152 -6.87 -6.99 -4.25
C SER A 152 -8.30 -6.75 -3.76
N LYS A 153 -8.75 -7.41 -2.68
CA LYS A 153 -10.10 -7.25 -2.12
C LYS A 153 -10.27 -5.86 -1.51
N GLY A 154 -11.50 -5.35 -1.57
CA GLY A 154 -11.89 -4.08 -0.95
C GLY A 154 -12.92 -4.29 0.16
N GLY A 155 -13.81 -3.32 0.38
CA GLY A 155 -14.92 -3.44 1.32
C GLY A 155 -14.44 -3.48 2.77
N LEU A 156 -14.88 -4.49 3.53
CA LEU A 156 -14.52 -4.66 4.95
C LEU A 156 -13.01 -4.65 5.20
N TRP A 157 -12.19 -5.12 4.24
CA TRP A 157 -10.73 -5.08 4.36
C TRP A 157 -10.17 -3.66 4.42
N ILE A 158 -10.77 -2.72 3.68
CA ILE A 158 -10.39 -1.30 3.71
C ILE A 158 -10.71 -0.70 5.08
N ILE A 159 -11.92 -0.95 5.57
CA ILE A 159 -12.38 -0.48 6.88
C ILE A 159 -11.47 -1.03 7.98
N ARG A 160 -11.21 -2.34 7.98
CA ARG A 160 -10.31 -3.00 8.93
C ARG A 160 -8.89 -2.40 8.86
N GLY A 161 -8.35 -2.17 7.67
CA GLY A 161 -7.01 -1.57 7.53
C GLY A 161 -6.90 -0.18 8.15
N PHE A 162 -7.89 0.70 7.92
CA PHE A 162 -7.89 2.05 8.49
C PHE A 162 -8.14 2.07 10.00
N LEU A 163 -8.98 1.17 10.52
CA LEU A 163 -9.21 1.06 11.96
C LEU A 163 -8.02 0.41 12.67
N GLY A 164 -7.49 -0.68 12.12
CA GLY A 164 -6.43 -1.48 12.72
C GLY A 164 -5.06 -0.81 12.74
N LYS A 165 -4.85 0.27 11.98
CA LYS A 165 -3.65 1.11 12.14
C LYS A 165 -3.74 2.10 13.31
N LYS A 166 -4.92 2.29 13.92
CA LYS A 166 -5.11 3.22 15.04
C LYS A 166 -4.86 2.53 16.39
N LYS A 167 -3.86 3.00 17.14
CA LYS A 167 -3.50 2.45 18.46
C LYS A 167 -4.67 2.35 19.44
N ARG A 168 -5.51 3.39 19.55
CA ARG A 168 -6.69 3.38 20.44
C ARG A 168 -7.68 2.26 20.11
N PHE A 169 -7.89 2.00 18.82
CA PHE A 169 -8.77 0.93 18.36
C PHE A 169 -8.20 -0.45 18.69
N VAL A 170 -6.90 -0.65 18.45
CA VAL A 170 -6.21 -1.91 18.79
C VAL A 170 -6.26 -2.18 20.30
N ILE A 171 -6.02 -1.16 21.13
CA ILE A 171 -6.13 -1.28 22.60
C ILE A 171 -7.54 -1.72 22.99
N ALA A 172 -8.58 -1.09 22.42
CA ALA A 172 -9.96 -1.49 22.69
C ALA A 172 -10.23 -2.95 22.30
N VAL A 173 -9.72 -3.41 21.16
CA VAL A 173 -9.83 -4.82 20.74
C VAL A 173 -9.15 -5.76 21.75
N TYR A 174 -7.97 -5.42 22.25
CA TYR A 174 -7.28 -6.25 23.25
C TYR A 174 -7.99 -6.27 24.59
N ILE A 175 -8.52 -5.13 25.06
CA ILE A 175 -9.34 -5.07 26.29
C ILE A 175 -10.57 -5.98 26.15
N LEU A 176 -11.27 -5.92 25.01
CA LEU A 176 -12.43 -6.76 24.75
C LEU A 176 -12.07 -8.26 24.69
N PHE A 177 -10.92 -8.59 24.11
CA PHE A 177 -10.44 -9.97 24.05
C PHE A 177 -10.11 -10.51 25.45
N ILE A 178 -9.42 -9.72 26.28
CA ILE A 178 -9.10 -10.08 27.66
C ILE A 178 -10.37 -10.20 28.50
N SER A 179 -11.32 -9.25 28.38
CA SER A 179 -12.58 -9.32 29.12
C SER A 179 -13.41 -10.56 28.77
N ALA A 180 -13.40 -10.98 27.50
CA ALA A 180 -14.06 -12.21 27.06
C ALA A 180 -13.41 -13.46 27.68
N ILE A 181 -12.08 -13.52 27.73
CA ILE A 181 -11.36 -14.61 28.39
C ILE A 181 -11.71 -14.67 29.88
N MET A 182 -11.67 -13.53 30.57
CA MET A 182 -12.00 -13.46 31.99
C MET A 182 -13.45 -13.90 32.27
N ALA A 183 -14.39 -13.55 31.41
CA ALA A 183 -15.78 -14.00 31.53
C ALA A 183 -15.89 -15.54 31.40
N VAL A 184 -15.21 -16.13 30.41
CA VAL A 184 -15.19 -17.59 30.21
C VAL A 184 -14.57 -18.31 31.42
N LEU A 185 -13.44 -17.81 31.93
CA LEU A 185 -12.79 -18.38 33.11
C LEU A 185 -13.64 -18.25 34.37
N GLY A 186 -14.31 -17.11 34.55
CA GLY A 186 -15.26 -16.89 35.65
C GLY A 186 -16.44 -17.87 35.60
N ILE A 187 -17.04 -18.05 34.42
CA ILE A 187 -18.13 -19.02 34.20
C ILE A 187 -17.65 -20.46 34.48
N ALA A 188 -16.49 -20.85 33.95
CA ALA A 188 -15.94 -22.18 34.18
C ALA A 188 -15.64 -22.45 35.67
N SER A 189 -15.12 -21.44 36.37
CA SER A 189 -14.84 -21.52 37.81
C SER A 189 -16.12 -21.65 38.62
N TYR A 190 -17.16 -20.89 38.26
CA TYR A 190 -18.49 -20.98 38.88
C TYR A 190 -19.08 -22.39 38.72
N TYR A 191 -19.13 -22.93 37.51
CA TYR A 191 -19.64 -24.29 37.28
C TYR A 191 -18.78 -25.37 37.97
N GLY A 192 -17.46 -25.19 38.02
CA GLY A 192 -16.56 -26.10 38.73
C GLY A 192 -16.80 -26.14 40.24
N LEU A 193 -17.22 -25.03 40.84
CA LEU A 193 -17.63 -24.97 42.25
C LEU A 193 -19.00 -25.63 42.46
N VAL A 194 -19.98 -25.34 41.60
CA VAL A 194 -21.34 -25.90 41.71
C VAL A 194 -21.39 -27.41 41.50
N VAL A 195 -20.55 -27.98 40.64
CA VAL A 195 -20.51 -29.45 40.42
C VAL A 195 -19.77 -30.17 41.56
N ARG A 196 -18.95 -29.46 42.34
CA ARG A 196 -18.21 -30.02 43.49
C ARG A 196 -18.95 -29.88 44.81
N SER A 197 -19.99 -29.04 44.89
CA SER A 197 -20.90 -28.90 46.03
C SER A 197 -22.07 -29.88 45.92
#